data_AF-A0A1F8Q5Z7-F1
#
_entry.id   AF-A0A1F8Q5Z7-F1
#
_cell.length_a   1.000
_cell.length_b   1.000
_cell.length_c   1.000
_cell.angle_alpha   90.00
_cell.angle_beta   90.00
_cell.angle_gamma   90.00
#
_symmetry.space_group_name_H-M   'P 1'
#
loop_
_entity.id
_entity.type
_entity.pdbx_description
1 polymer ?
#
loop_
_entity_poly.entity_id
_entity_poly.type
_entity_poly.pdbx_seq_one_letter_code
_entity_poly.pdbx_strand_id
1 'polypeptide(L)'
;MIVIAALVITVATFAFVIYPLFRRKPVLSGDFAADAGIEELRSRRNTTYSMLKELEFDYQAGILTEEDYRTLESRYKGKAIGILKSMDGLANRGVVNDTDEIERLVAERSRVSRHRGKTAAIPGGNGDTAAGGIEDEEIERLVAARRGGETRFCPHCRKKIRETDRFCYYCGASLGGR
;
A
#
# COMPACT_ATOMS: atom_id res chain seq x y z
N MET A 1 -30.91 -35.90 26.88
CA MET A 1 -31.19 -34.97 25.75
C MET A 1 -30.45 -33.65 25.91
N ILE A 2 -30.71 -32.86 26.96
CA ILE A 2 -30.09 -31.53 27.15
C ILE A 2 -28.56 -31.60 27.30
N VAL A 3 -28.04 -32.54 28.10
CA VAL A 3 -26.58 -32.70 28.32
C VAL A 3 -25.84 -33.06 27.03
N ILE A 4 -26.45 -33.91 26.19
CA ILE A 4 -25.87 -34.33 24.91
C ILE A 4 -25.87 -33.14 23.93
N ALA A 5 -26.95 -32.37 23.88
CA ALA A 5 -27.02 -31.16 23.07
C ALA A 5 -25.97 -30.11 23.48
N ALA A 6 -25.78 -29.89 24.79
CA ALA A 6 -24.76 -28.98 25.30
C ALA A 6 -23.33 -29.42 24.92
N LEU A 7 -23.06 -30.72 24.98
CA LEU A 7 -21.75 -31.27 24.61
C LEU A 7 -21.48 -31.12 23.11
N VAL A 8 -22.47 -31.40 22.26
CA VAL A 8 -22.35 -31.24 20.80
C VAL A 8 -22.11 -29.78 20.41
N ILE A 9 -22.84 -28.84 21.03
CA ILE A 9 -22.66 -27.40 20.75
C ILE A 9 -21.26 -26.94 21.16
N THR A 10 -20.77 -27.39 22.31
CA THR A 10 -19.42 -27.06 22.79
C THR A 10 -18.35 -27.58 21.83
N VAL A 11 -18.46 -28.84 21.39
CA VAL A 11 -17.52 -29.41 20.43
C VAL A 11 -17.62 -28.68 19.08
N ALA A 12 -18.82 -28.30 18.65
CA ALA A 12 -19.03 -27.58 17.40
C ALA A 12 -18.44 -26.15 17.44
N THR A 13 -18.56 -25.42 18.55
CA THR A 13 -17.93 -24.10 18.71
C THR A 13 -16.42 -24.20 18.75
N PHE A 14 -15.86 -25.14 19.51
CA PHE A 14 -14.42 -25.39 19.49
C PHE A 14 -13.93 -25.78 18.10
N ALA A 15 -14.63 -26.68 17.41
CA ALA A 15 -14.32 -27.07 16.05
C ALA A 15 -14.41 -25.87 15.09
N PHE A 16 -15.43 -25.03 15.21
CA PHE A 16 -15.60 -23.84 14.37
C PHE A 16 -14.48 -22.81 14.59
N VAL A 17 -13.97 -22.68 15.82
CA VAL A 17 -12.84 -21.79 16.15
C VAL A 17 -11.50 -22.38 15.71
N ILE A 18 -11.31 -23.70 15.83
CA ILE A 18 -10.07 -24.41 15.47
C ILE A 18 -9.95 -24.65 13.95
N TYR A 19 -11.08 -24.83 13.28
CA TYR A 19 -11.16 -25.07 11.84
C TYR A 19 -10.50 -24.00 10.96
N PRO A 20 -10.68 -22.68 11.19
CA PRO A 20 -9.95 -21.66 10.42
C PRO A 20 -8.44 -21.70 10.68
N LEU A 21 -7.98 -22.30 11.78
CA LEU A 21 -6.56 -22.49 12.07
C LEU A 21 -5.94 -23.61 11.20
N PHE A 22 -6.66 -24.70 10.98
CA PHE A 22 -6.20 -25.84 10.18
C PHE A 22 -6.46 -25.70 8.67
N ARG A 23 -7.41 -24.85 8.27
CA ARG A 23 -7.73 -24.61 6.85
C ARG A 23 -6.95 -23.49 6.20
N ARG A 24 -6.28 -22.64 6.98
CA ARG A 24 -5.28 -21.75 6.41
C ARG A 24 -4.08 -22.62 6.04
N LYS A 25 -3.77 -22.66 4.74
CA LYS A 25 -2.51 -23.21 4.20
C LYS A 25 -1.32 -22.63 5.00
N PRO A 26 -0.14 -23.27 5.02
CA PRO A 26 1.02 -22.85 5.84
C PRO A 26 1.60 -21.51 5.39
N VAL A 27 0.85 -20.43 5.62
CA VAL A 27 1.23 -19.03 5.52
C VAL A 27 1.39 -18.44 6.94
N LEU A 28 0.73 -19.05 7.96
CA LEU A 28 0.79 -18.57 9.35
C LEU A 28 2.14 -18.71 10.05
N SER A 29 2.98 -19.68 9.67
CA SER A 29 4.32 -19.79 10.28
C SER A 29 5.22 -18.61 9.87
N GLY A 30 4.95 -17.99 8.72
CA GLY A 30 5.65 -16.81 8.24
C GLY A 30 5.19 -15.54 8.94
N ASP A 31 3.87 -15.33 9.06
CA ASP A 31 3.32 -14.09 9.63
C ASP A 31 3.63 -13.94 11.12
N PHE A 32 3.46 -14.99 11.93
CA PHE A 32 3.79 -14.90 13.36
C PHE A 32 5.30 -14.71 13.61
N ALA A 33 6.16 -15.31 12.78
CA ALA A 33 7.60 -15.12 12.87
C ALA A 33 8.03 -13.74 12.35
N ALA A 34 7.36 -13.22 11.32
CA ALA A 34 7.57 -11.87 10.80
C ALA A 34 7.14 -10.81 11.81
N ASP A 35 5.97 -10.97 12.43
CA ASP A 35 5.46 -10.08 13.48
C ASP A 35 6.38 -10.08 14.71
N ALA A 36 6.82 -11.26 15.16
CA ALA A 36 7.78 -11.37 16.26
C ALA A 36 9.11 -10.66 15.94
N GLY A 37 9.63 -10.84 14.71
CA GLY A 37 10.83 -10.16 14.25
C GLY A 37 10.68 -8.64 14.13
N ILE A 38 9.51 -8.16 13.66
CA ILE A 38 9.19 -6.73 13.57
C ILE A 38 9.11 -6.10 14.97
N GLU A 39 8.49 -6.79 15.93
CA GLU A 39 8.36 -6.28 17.30
C GLU A 39 9.72 -6.24 18.02
N GLU A 40 10.58 -7.24 17.82
CA GLU A 40 11.96 -7.21 18.32
C GLU A 40 12.74 -6.01 17.76
N LEU A 41 12.62 -5.73 16.46
CA LEU A 41 13.28 -4.57 15.85
C LEU A 41 12.73 -3.24 16.37
N ARG A 42 11.42 -3.13 16.61
CA ARG A 42 10.81 -1.94 17.24
C ARG A 42 11.35 -1.71 18.65
N SER A 43 11.51 -2.78 19.43
CA SER A 43 12.11 -2.71 20.77
C SER A 43 13.55 -2.19 20.69
N ARG A 44 14.38 -2.77 19.82
CA ARG A 44 15.78 -2.32 19.60
C ARG A 44 15.87 -0.86 19.17
N ARG A 45 14.97 -0.41 18.28
CA ARG A 45 14.87 0.99 17.87
C ARG A 45 14.57 1.90 19.06
N ASN A 46 13.55 1.56 19.85
CA ASN A 46 13.14 2.37 21.01
C ASN A 46 14.30 2.54 22.01
N THR A 47 15.05 1.47 22.27
CA THR A 47 16.25 1.53 23.12
C THR A 47 17.35 2.41 22.51
N THR A 48 17.58 2.31 21.20
CA THR A 48 18.60 3.16 20.53
C THR A 48 18.20 4.64 20.59
N TYR A 49 16.90 4.93 20.49
CA TYR A 49 16.37 6.29 20.55
C TYR A 49 16.43 6.86 21.97
N SER A 50 16.17 6.04 22.99
CA SER A 50 16.34 6.48 24.38
C SER A 50 17.80 6.80 24.69
N MET A 51 18.75 5.98 24.23
CA MET A 51 20.19 6.26 24.36
C MET A 51 20.59 7.56 23.66
N LEU A 52 20.06 7.82 22.46
CA LEU A 52 20.35 9.07 21.75
C LEU A 52 19.77 10.29 22.48
N LYS A 53 18.60 10.14 23.10
CA LYS A 53 17.97 11.18 23.92
C LYS A 53 18.73 11.44 25.22
N GLU A 54 19.22 10.40 25.88
CA GLU A 54 20.07 10.52 27.07
C GLU A 54 21.39 11.22 26.72
N LEU A 55 22.03 10.86 25.59
CA LEU A 55 23.24 11.52 25.11
C LEU A 55 23.05 13.03 24.89
N GLU A 56 21.92 13.42 24.28
CA GLU A 56 21.55 14.83 24.10
C GLU A 56 21.38 15.55 25.45
N PHE A 57 20.74 14.88 26.42
CA PHE A 57 20.56 15.43 27.75
C PHE A 57 21.89 15.63 28.47
N ASP A 58 22.81 14.67 28.37
CA ASP A 58 24.14 14.75 28.98
C ASP A 58 24.98 15.89 28.39
N TYR A 59 24.86 16.13 27.08
CA TYR A 59 25.48 17.29 26.43
C TYR A 59 24.87 18.61 26.90
N GLN A 60 23.53 18.71 26.98
CA GLN A 60 22.86 19.90 27.51
C GLN A 60 23.15 20.17 28.98
N ALA A 61 23.38 19.12 29.77
CA ALA A 61 23.83 19.19 31.16
C ALA A 61 25.31 19.63 31.29
N GLY A 62 26.05 19.72 30.18
CA GLY A 62 27.47 20.10 30.15
C GLY A 62 28.41 18.99 30.62
N ILE A 63 27.94 17.74 30.70
CA ILE A 63 28.76 16.57 31.09
C ILE A 63 29.69 16.16 29.94
N LEU A 64 29.25 16.36 28.69
CA LEU A 64 29.98 16.01 27.48
C LEU A 64 30.50 17.25 26.76
N THR A 65 31.70 17.15 26.21
CA THR A 65 32.22 18.14 25.27
C THR A 65 31.52 18.01 23.92
N GLU A 66 31.50 19.09 23.12
CA GLU A 66 30.92 19.09 21.77
C GLU A 66 31.56 17.99 20.88
N GLU A 67 32.87 17.82 20.98
CA GLU A 67 33.64 16.86 20.16
C GLU A 67 33.28 15.41 20.50
N ASP A 68 33.15 15.10 21.79
CA ASP A 68 32.74 13.79 22.27
C ASP A 68 31.29 13.50 21.90
N TYR A 69 30.40 14.47 22.10
CA TYR A 69 28.99 14.39 21.72
C TYR A 69 28.83 14.07 20.25
N ARG A 70 29.47 14.84 19.34
CA ARG A 70 29.38 14.62 17.89
C ARG A 70 29.84 13.23 17.48
N THR A 71 30.91 12.74 18.09
CA THR A 71 31.48 11.42 17.81
C THR A 71 30.51 10.30 18.23
N LEU A 72 29.95 10.40 19.44
CA LEU A 72 28.98 9.44 19.96
C LEU A 72 27.67 9.48 19.19
N GLU A 73 27.16 10.68 18.90
CA GLU A 73 25.92 10.92 18.17
C GLU A 73 25.96 10.26 16.78
N SER A 74 27.04 10.46 16.04
CA SER A 74 27.25 9.84 14.72
C SER A 74 27.19 8.30 14.79
N ARG A 75 27.82 7.68 15.80
CA ARG A 75 27.79 6.23 15.98
C ARG A 75 26.38 5.71 16.31
N TYR A 76 25.65 6.38 17.20
CA TYR A 76 24.29 5.97 17.56
C TYR A 76 23.29 6.19 16.42
N LYS A 77 23.40 7.29 15.67
CA LYS A 77 22.63 7.52 14.44
C LYS A 77 22.90 6.44 13.39
N GLY A 78 24.17 6.06 13.20
CA GLY A 78 24.53 4.96 12.30
C GLY A 78 23.86 3.63 12.69
N LYS A 79 23.84 3.29 13.98
CA LYS A 79 23.11 2.11 14.50
C LYS A 79 21.60 2.21 14.25
N ALA A 80 21.00 3.37 14.52
CA ALA A 80 19.58 3.61 14.29
C ALA A 80 19.18 3.41 12.82
N ILE A 81 19.94 3.97 11.90
CA ILE A 81 19.72 3.79 10.44
C ILE A 81 19.78 2.31 10.05
N GLY A 82 20.73 1.56 10.62
CA GLY A 82 20.84 0.12 10.39
C GLY A 82 19.59 -0.67 10.83
N ILE A 83 19.02 -0.31 11.99
CA ILE A 83 17.78 -0.93 12.51
C ILE A 83 16.58 -0.54 11.64
N LEU A 84 16.47 0.72 11.21
CA LEU A 84 15.38 1.14 10.33
C LEU A 84 15.42 0.40 8.99
N LYS A 85 16.61 0.23 8.41
CA LYS A 85 16.77 -0.52 7.15
C LYS A 85 16.37 -1.99 7.28
N SER A 86 16.62 -2.64 8.41
CA SER A 86 16.18 -4.02 8.62
C SER A 86 14.66 -4.11 8.81
N MET A 87 14.03 -3.10 9.43
CA MET A 87 12.57 -3.01 9.53
C MET A 87 11.92 -2.85 8.15
N ASP A 88 12.45 -1.96 7.32
CA ASP A 88 11.96 -1.75 5.95
C ASP A 88 12.08 -3.03 5.12
N GLY A 89 13.17 -3.78 5.29
CA GLY A 89 13.35 -5.07 4.63
C GLY A 89 12.31 -6.12 4.99
N LEU A 90 11.90 -6.19 6.27
CA LEU A 90 10.84 -7.11 6.72
C LEU A 90 9.44 -6.62 6.32
N ALA A 91 9.18 -5.32 6.44
CA ALA A 91 7.92 -4.72 6.01
C ALA A 91 7.70 -4.95 4.50
N ASN A 92 8.73 -4.75 3.69
CA ASN A 92 8.65 -4.98 2.24
C ASN A 92 8.46 -6.47 1.91
N ARG A 93 9.00 -7.39 2.71
CA ARG A 93 8.76 -8.83 2.53
C ARG A 93 7.29 -9.22 2.78
N GLY A 94 6.65 -8.61 3.78
CA GLY A 94 5.20 -8.77 4.00
C GLY A 94 4.39 -8.26 2.80
N VAL A 95 4.72 -7.06 2.30
CA VAL A 95 4.07 -6.47 1.12
C VAL A 95 4.23 -7.34 -0.12
N VAL A 96 5.40 -7.94 -0.36
CA VAL A 96 5.63 -8.83 -1.52
C VAL A 96 4.75 -10.09 -1.46
N ASN A 97 4.59 -10.69 -0.27
CA ASN A 97 3.70 -11.84 -0.10
C ASN A 97 2.23 -11.45 -0.36
N ASP A 98 1.80 -10.29 0.13
CA ASP A 98 0.44 -9.78 -0.07
C ASP A 98 0.17 -9.44 -1.55
N THR A 99 1.15 -8.88 -2.26
CA THR A 99 1.01 -8.60 -3.70
C THR A 99 0.83 -9.87 -4.52
N ASP A 100 1.56 -10.95 -4.20
CA ASP A 100 1.42 -12.24 -4.88
C ASP A 100 0.04 -12.88 -4.66
N GLU A 101 -0.53 -12.75 -3.44
CA GLU A 101 -1.87 -13.22 -3.14
C GLU A 101 -2.94 -12.38 -3.84
N ILE A 102 -2.81 -11.04 -3.82
CA ILE A 102 -3.70 -10.13 -4.54
C ILE A 102 -3.67 -10.41 -6.05
N GLU A 103 -2.50 -10.60 -6.64
CA GLU A 103 -2.35 -10.93 -8.07
C GLU A 103 -3.05 -12.25 -8.42
N ARG A 104 -2.96 -13.26 -7.55
CA ARG A 104 -3.69 -14.53 -7.74
C ARG A 104 -5.21 -14.33 -7.65
N LEU A 105 -5.70 -13.59 -6.67
CA LEU A 105 -7.13 -13.28 -6.51
C LEU A 105 -7.66 -12.49 -7.71
N VAL A 106 -6.87 -11.55 -8.25
CA VAL A 106 -7.19 -10.79 -9.46
C VAL A 106 -7.17 -11.68 -10.71
N ALA A 107 -6.19 -12.58 -10.83
CA ALA A 107 -6.12 -13.55 -11.92
C ALA A 107 -7.32 -14.52 -11.91
N GLU A 108 -7.78 -14.93 -10.72
CA GLU A 108 -8.97 -15.77 -10.57
C GLU A 108 -10.26 -15.00 -10.89
N ARG A 109 -10.41 -13.78 -10.38
CA ARG A 109 -11.58 -12.92 -10.64
C ARG A 109 -11.68 -12.47 -12.09
N SER A 110 -10.55 -12.24 -12.76
CA SER A 110 -10.53 -11.89 -14.19
C SER A 110 -10.91 -13.07 -15.09
N ARG A 111 -10.69 -14.32 -14.67
CA ARG A 111 -11.21 -15.52 -15.38
C ARG A 111 -12.74 -15.61 -15.33
N VAL A 112 -13.35 -15.25 -14.20
CA VAL A 112 -14.82 -15.21 -14.04
C VAL A 112 -15.45 -14.00 -14.75
N SER A 113 -14.75 -12.86 -14.79
CA SER A 113 -15.26 -11.62 -15.42
C SER A 113 -15.17 -11.61 -16.95
N ARG A 114 -14.38 -12.51 -17.56
CA ARG A 114 -14.27 -12.68 -19.03
C ARG A 114 -15.58 -13.11 -19.70
N HIS A 115 -16.59 -13.55 -18.95
CA HIS A 115 -17.90 -13.89 -19.51
C HIS A 115 -18.96 -12.76 -19.46
N ARG A 116 -18.65 -11.58 -18.91
CA ARG A 116 -19.60 -10.44 -18.86
C ARG A 116 -19.08 -9.12 -19.46
N GLY A 117 -17.82 -9.06 -19.90
CA GLY A 117 -17.19 -7.84 -20.43
C GLY A 117 -16.62 -8.01 -21.83
N LYS A 118 -17.43 -8.39 -22.82
CA LYS A 118 -17.06 -8.29 -24.23
C LYS A 118 -17.54 -6.95 -24.81
N THR A 119 -17.01 -5.84 -24.28
CA THR A 119 -16.98 -4.55 -25.00
C THR A 119 -15.70 -3.82 -24.65
N ALA A 120 -14.78 -3.83 -25.62
CA ALA A 120 -13.62 -2.97 -25.82
C ALA A 120 -12.60 -2.83 -24.67
N ALA A 121 -11.52 -3.61 -24.79
CA ALA A 121 -10.24 -3.32 -24.15
C ALA A 121 -9.76 -1.92 -24.56
N ILE A 122 -9.47 -1.07 -23.59
CA ILE A 122 -8.67 0.13 -23.79
C ILE A 122 -7.20 -0.32 -23.79
N PRO A 123 -6.43 -0.11 -24.86
CA PRO A 123 -5.00 -0.32 -24.83
C PRO A 123 -4.34 0.89 -24.17
N GLY A 124 -3.83 0.70 -22.96
CA GLY A 124 -2.91 1.60 -22.27
C GLY A 124 -2.19 0.77 -21.22
N GLY A 125 -0.90 0.89 -20.98
CA GLY A 125 0.14 1.74 -21.54
C GLY A 125 1.38 1.37 -20.75
N ASN A 126 2.37 0.79 -21.39
CA ASN A 126 3.66 0.53 -20.77
C ASN A 126 4.57 1.71 -21.08
N GLY A 127 4.93 2.41 -20.02
CA GLY A 127 5.95 3.45 -20.06
C GLY A 127 7.31 2.80 -19.83
N ASP A 128 8.08 2.64 -20.90
CA ASP A 128 9.48 2.29 -20.81
C ASP A 128 10.26 3.11 -21.84
N THR A 129 10.95 4.12 -21.31
CA THR A 129 12.25 4.66 -21.74
C THR A 129 12.56 4.86 -23.23
N ALA A 130 12.80 6.14 -23.52
CA ALA A 130 13.93 6.67 -24.31
C ALA A 130 13.92 6.52 -25.84
N ALA A 131 14.10 7.70 -26.46
CA ALA A 131 14.66 7.98 -27.78
C ALA A 131 13.79 7.74 -29.02
N GLY A 132 13.56 8.84 -29.76
CA GLY A 132 13.27 8.80 -31.20
C GLY A 132 12.00 9.54 -31.59
N GLY A 133 12.14 10.79 -32.03
CA GLY A 133 11.03 11.63 -32.47
C GLY A 133 10.34 11.09 -33.72
N ILE A 134 9.01 11.11 -33.67
CA ILE A 134 8.13 11.32 -34.81
C ILE A 134 7.05 12.31 -34.32
N GLU A 135 7.23 13.58 -34.66
CA GLU A 135 6.24 14.66 -34.68
C GLU A 135 5.31 14.78 -33.45
N ASP A 136 5.90 14.96 -32.26
CA ASP A 136 5.19 15.39 -31.04
C ASP A 136 4.28 16.62 -31.30
N GLU A 137 4.69 17.51 -32.22
CA GLU A 137 3.94 18.69 -32.61
C GLU A 137 2.69 18.39 -33.48
N GLU A 138 2.68 17.31 -34.26
CA GLU A 138 1.48 16.88 -35.00
C GLU A 138 0.49 16.20 -34.05
N ILE A 139 0.98 15.38 -33.13
CA ILE A 139 0.17 14.76 -32.09
C ILE A 139 -0.43 15.84 -31.18
N GLU A 140 0.36 16.83 -30.75
CA GLU A 140 -0.13 17.96 -29.97
C GLU A 140 -1.17 18.80 -30.73
N ARG A 141 -0.98 19.03 -32.03
CA ARG A 141 -1.98 19.70 -32.88
C ARG A 141 -3.29 18.91 -32.97
N LEU A 142 -3.22 17.60 -33.18
CA LEU A 142 -4.41 16.74 -33.25
C LEU A 142 -5.15 16.65 -31.91
N VAL A 143 -4.42 16.64 -30.80
CA VAL A 143 -5.00 16.64 -29.45
C VAL A 143 -5.61 18.00 -29.11
N ALA A 144 -4.97 19.11 -29.48
CA ALA A 144 -5.51 20.45 -29.30
C ALA A 144 -6.80 20.65 -30.11
N ALA A 145 -6.82 20.21 -31.37
CA ALA A 145 -8.01 20.26 -32.23
C ALA A 145 -9.20 19.48 -31.63
N ARG A 146 -8.94 18.33 -30.99
CA ARG A 146 -9.98 17.54 -30.30
C ARG A 146 -10.40 18.09 -28.93
N ARG A 147 -9.58 18.93 -28.29
CA ARG A 147 -9.86 19.52 -26.96
C ARG A 147 -10.70 20.80 -27.05
N GLY A 148 -10.93 21.33 -28.26
CA GLY A 148 -11.82 22.45 -28.52
C GLY A 148 -13.28 22.03 -28.38
N GLY A 149 -13.93 22.52 -27.33
CA GLY A 149 -15.37 22.34 -27.11
C GLY A 149 -15.86 23.37 -26.12
N GLU A 150 -17.13 23.76 -26.23
CA GLU A 150 -17.75 24.68 -25.29
C GLU A 150 -17.69 24.11 -23.86
N THR A 151 -17.44 24.98 -22.89
CA THR A 151 -17.34 24.60 -21.48
C THR A 151 -18.66 24.88 -20.78
N ARG A 152 -19.13 23.92 -19.99
CA ARG A 152 -20.33 24.04 -19.16
C ARG A 152 -20.01 23.80 -17.69
N PHE A 153 -20.96 24.08 -16.80
CA PHE A 153 -20.83 23.73 -15.39
C PHE A 153 -21.53 22.41 -15.09
N CYS A 154 -20.90 21.57 -14.27
CA CYS A 154 -21.49 20.33 -13.81
C CYS A 154 -22.73 20.62 -12.93
N PRO A 155 -23.90 20.01 -13.18
CA PRO A 155 -25.11 20.25 -12.38
C PRO A 155 -25.02 19.71 -10.94
N HIS A 156 -24.09 18.78 -10.66
CA HIS A 156 -23.93 18.19 -9.34
C HIS A 156 -22.91 18.92 -8.45
N CYS A 157 -21.69 19.16 -8.96
CA CYS A 157 -20.60 19.74 -8.17
C CYS A 157 -20.24 21.18 -8.56
N ARG A 158 -20.90 21.73 -9.58
CA ARG A 158 -20.71 23.09 -10.10
C ARG A 158 -19.30 23.40 -10.61
N LYS A 159 -18.46 22.38 -10.82
CA LYS A 159 -17.13 22.58 -11.42
C LYS A 159 -17.24 22.68 -12.95
N LYS A 160 -16.31 23.42 -13.53
CA LYS A 160 -16.23 23.63 -14.99
C LYS A 160 -15.81 22.31 -15.65
N ILE A 161 -16.55 21.92 -16.67
CA ILE A 161 -16.39 20.67 -17.44
C ILE A 161 -16.58 20.97 -18.93
N ARG A 162 -16.22 20.05 -19.82
CA ARG A 162 -16.50 20.20 -21.26
C ARG A 162 -17.92 19.75 -21.57
N GLU A 163 -18.52 20.32 -22.60
CA GLU A 163 -19.87 19.94 -23.01
C GLU A 163 -19.94 18.49 -23.51
N THR A 164 -18.89 18.03 -24.20
CA THR A 164 -18.72 16.65 -24.69
C THR A 164 -18.44 15.63 -23.59
N ASP A 165 -18.21 16.05 -22.34
CA ASP A 165 -17.93 15.14 -21.24
C ASP A 165 -19.21 14.35 -20.90
N ARG A 166 -19.13 13.02 -21.01
CA ARG A 166 -20.20 12.11 -20.58
C ARG A 166 -20.25 11.93 -19.05
N PHE A 167 -19.16 12.27 -18.36
CA PHE A 167 -19.01 12.18 -16.91
C PHE A 167 -18.22 13.36 -16.38
N CYS A 168 -18.55 13.84 -15.17
CA CYS A 168 -17.76 14.87 -14.50
C CYS A 168 -16.51 14.26 -13.85
N TYR A 169 -15.32 14.65 -14.29
CA TYR A 169 -14.05 14.15 -13.73
C TYR A 169 -13.78 14.61 -12.28
N TYR A 170 -14.52 15.60 -11.77
CA TYR A 170 -14.35 16.07 -10.39
C TYR A 170 -15.27 15.39 -9.37
N CYS A 171 -16.44 14.91 -9.77
CA CYS A 171 -17.41 14.31 -8.84
C CYS A 171 -17.95 12.95 -9.29
N GLY A 172 -17.57 12.48 -10.49
CA GLY A 172 -17.99 11.20 -11.05
C GLY A 172 -19.43 11.16 -11.58
N ALA A 173 -20.19 12.25 -11.47
CA ALA A 173 -21.57 12.28 -11.95
C ALA A 173 -21.66 12.02 -13.46
N SER A 174 -22.57 11.12 -13.86
CA SER A 174 -22.91 10.91 -15.27
C SER A 174 -23.69 12.12 -15.80
N LEU A 175 -23.27 12.65 -16.93
CA LEU A 175 -23.81 13.88 -17.51
C LEU A 175 -24.63 13.65 -18.78
N GLY A 176 -24.79 12.37 -19.18
CA GLY A 176 -25.53 11.94 -20.37
C GLY A 176 -24.82 12.34 -21.67
N GLY A 177 -24.13 11.39 -22.30
CA GLY A 177 -23.73 11.54 -23.71
C GLY A 177 -24.87 11.06 -24.60
N ARG A 178 -25.23 11.84 -25.63
CA ARG A 178 -26.08 11.34 -26.71
C ARG A 178 -25.31 10.34 -27.57
#